data_AF-A0A497RWC1-F1
#
_entry.id   AF-A0A497RWC1-F1
#
_cell.length_a   1.000
_cell.length_b   1.000
_cell.length_c   1.000
_cell.angle_alpha   90.00
_cell.angle_beta   90.00
_cell.angle_gamma   90.00
#
_symmetry.space_group_name_H-M   'P 1'
#
loop_
_entity.id
_entity.type
_entity.pdbx_description
1 polymer ?
#
loop_
_entity_poly.entity_id
_entity_poly.type
_entity_poly.pdbx_seq_one_letter_code
_entity_poly.pdbx_strand_id
1 'polypeptide(L)'
;MAEKFVRVNATLYKDMLKRIDSFAKKRHEDRSTAIRQLISTGLRERNKKEVVEAYRDNRITLREAAKLLSVSYLEVQDILAEEGIPISDLTEGEAESRMKKVKKDTF
;
A
#
# COMPACT_ATOMS: atom_id res chain seq x y z
N MET A 1 0.09 6.21 -22.65
CA MET A 1 0.39 7.66 -22.48
C MET A 1 1.81 7.76 -21.97
N ALA A 2 2.69 8.52 -22.61
CA ALA A 2 4.06 8.68 -22.12
C ALA A 2 4.02 9.39 -20.76
N GLU A 3 4.62 8.78 -19.73
CA GLU A 3 4.74 9.40 -18.41
C GLU A 3 5.48 10.74 -18.54
N LYS A 4 4.86 11.81 -18.05
CA LYS A 4 5.46 13.15 -18.05
C LYS A 4 6.39 13.25 -16.83
N PHE A 5 7.70 13.23 -17.06
CA PHE A 5 8.67 13.48 -15.99
C PHE A 5 8.56 14.94 -15.50
N VAL A 6 8.43 15.10 -14.18
CA VAL A 6 8.44 16.40 -13.48
C VAL A 6 9.72 16.50 -12.66
N ARG A 7 10.43 17.64 -12.73
CA ARG A 7 11.62 17.89 -11.91
C ARG A 7 11.20 18.45 -10.56
N VAL A 8 11.68 17.82 -9.49
CA VAL A 8 11.52 18.28 -8.11
C VAL A 8 12.90 18.53 -7.50
N ASN A 9 13.04 19.58 -6.69
CA ASN A 9 14.25 19.87 -5.93
C ASN A 9 13.98 19.58 -4.45
N ALA A 10 14.88 18.83 -3.79
CA ALA A 10 14.78 18.52 -2.37
C ALA A 10 16.15 18.63 -1.71
N THR A 11 16.21 19.29 -0.55
CA THR A 11 17.43 19.37 0.27
C THR A 11 17.51 18.13 1.16
N LEU A 12 18.65 17.43 1.12
CA LEU A 12 18.87 16.19 1.85
C LEU A 12 20.07 16.30 2.79
N TYR A 13 20.03 15.57 3.90
CA TYR A 13 21.20 15.40 4.75
C TYR A 13 22.32 14.67 4.01
N LYS A 14 23.57 15.08 4.27
CA LYS A 14 24.76 14.51 3.62
C LYS A 14 24.84 12.98 3.76
N ASP A 15 24.48 12.44 4.91
CA ASP A 15 24.53 11.00 5.14
C ASP A 15 23.43 10.23 4.41
N MET A 16 22.27 10.86 4.17
CA MET A 16 21.23 10.28 3.33
C MET A 16 21.69 10.19 1.87
N LEU A 17 22.34 11.24 1.36
CA LEU A 17 22.91 11.24 0.01
C LEU A 17 23.96 10.11 -0.16
N LYS A 18 24.84 9.90 0.83
CA LYS A 18 25.81 8.79 0.81
C LYS A 18 25.13 7.41 0.74
N ARG A 19 24.01 7.23 1.46
CA ARG A 19 23.25 5.97 1.44
C ARG A 19 22.62 5.73 0.07
N ILE A 20 22.06 6.77 -0.55
CA ILE A 20 21.51 6.71 -1.91
C ILE A 20 22.62 6.37 -2.92
N ASP A 21 23.79 6.99 -2.82
CA ASP A 21 24.93 6.71 -3.69
C ASP A 21 25.42 5.27 -3.55
N SER A 22 25.47 4.75 -2.33
CA SER A 22 25.80 3.35 -2.08
C SER A 22 24.77 2.41 -2.70
N PHE A 23 23.48 2.73 -2.59
CA PHE A 23 22.40 1.97 -3.19
C PHE A 23 22.50 1.94 -4.73
N ALA A 24 22.74 3.10 -5.34
CA ALA A 24 22.91 3.24 -6.79
C ALA A 24 24.13 2.46 -7.30
N LYS A 25 25.27 2.58 -6.61
CA LYS A 25 26.51 1.88 -6.96
C LYS A 25 26.36 0.36 -6.91
N LYS A 26 25.66 -0.18 -5.90
CA LYS A 26 25.40 -1.62 -5.77
C LYS A 26 24.55 -2.19 -6.90
N ARG A 27 23.75 -1.34 -7.58
CA ARG A 27 22.85 -1.74 -8.66
C ARG A 27 23.32 -1.33 -10.06
N HIS A 28 24.48 -0.66 -10.15
CA HIS A 28 24.97 -0.08 -11.40
C HIS A 28 23.96 0.87 -12.09
N GLU A 29 23.21 1.62 -11.27
CA GLU A 29 22.19 2.56 -11.73
C GLU A 29 22.60 4.01 -11.50
N ASP A 30 21.98 4.94 -12.23
CA ASP A 30 22.15 6.37 -11.96
C ASP A 30 21.41 6.79 -10.68
N ARG A 31 21.91 7.87 -10.06
CA ARG A 31 21.36 8.40 -8.80
C ARG A 31 19.87 8.74 -8.91
N SER A 32 19.40 9.26 -10.04
CA SER A 32 18.00 9.64 -10.20
C SER A 32 17.09 8.43 -10.26
N THR A 33 17.54 7.35 -10.92
CA THR A 33 16.83 6.06 -10.93
C THR A 33 16.79 5.45 -9.55
N ALA A 34 17.91 5.40 -8.83
CA ALA A 34 17.95 4.95 -7.44
C ALA A 34 16.99 5.74 -6.53
N ILE A 35 16.98 7.08 -6.63
CA ILE A 35 16.06 7.94 -5.87
C ILE A 35 14.60 7.60 -6.18
N ARG A 36 14.24 7.47 -7.47
CA ARG A 36 12.87 7.15 -7.88
C ARG A 36 12.43 5.78 -7.36
N GLN A 37 13.29 4.76 -7.45
CA GLN A 37 13.01 3.43 -6.91
C GLN A 37 12.80 3.45 -5.39
N LEU A 38 13.70 4.15 -4.66
CA LEU A 38 13.61 4.29 -3.20
C LEU A 38 12.34 5.03 -2.78
N ILE A 39 12.00 6.13 -3.46
CA ILE A 39 10.75 6.86 -3.22
C ILE A 39 9.54 6.00 -3.51
N SER A 40 9.50 5.33 -4.68
CA SER A 40 8.39 4.45 -5.07
C SER A 40 8.18 3.33 -4.04
N THR A 41 9.26 2.70 -3.61
CA THR A 41 9.24 1.67 -2.56
C THR A 41 8.74 2.27 -1.25
N GLY A 42 9.30 3.40 -0.81
CA GLY A 42 8.89 4.06 0.43
C GLY A 42 7.43 4.47 0.45
N LEU A 43 6.90 4.97 -0.67
CA LEU A 43 5.48 5.31 -0.82
C LEU A 43 4.59 4.06 -0.76
N ARG A 44 4.99 2.96 -1.40
CA ARG A 44 4.25 1.70 -1.34
C ARG A 44 4.23 1.13 0.08
N GLU A 45 5.37 1.08 0.76
CA GLU A 45 5.47 0.62 2.14
C GLU A 45 4.66 1.50 3.10
N ARG A 46 4.66 2.81 2.87
CA ARG A 46 3.86 3.75 3.66
C ARG A 46 2.35 3.51 3.46
N ASN A 47 1.92 3.37 2.22
CA ASN A 47 0.53 3.06 1.88
C ASN A 47 0.09 1.71 2.47
N LYS A 48 0.94 0.66 2.38
CA LYS A 48 0.68 -0.65 3.02
C LYS A 48 0.38 -0.47 4.51
N LYS A 49 1.23 0.25 5.24
CA LYS A 49 1.04 0.50 6.68
C LYS A 49 -0.25 1.26 6.99
N GLU A 50 -0.54 2.33 6.24
CA GLU A 50 -1.75 3.14 6.47
C GLU A 50 -3.04 2.34 6.23
N VAL A 51 -3.07 1.51 5.19
CA VAL A 51 -4.20 0.61 4.91
C VAL A 51 -4.34 -0.45 5.99
N VAL A 52 -3.23 -1.07 6.39
CA VAL A 52 -3.21 -2.09 7.45
C VAL A 52 -3.69 -1.54 8.78
N GLU A 53 -3.24 -0.34 9.17
CA GLU A 53 -3.70 0.37 10.36
C GLU A 53 -5.19 0.71 10.27
N ALA A 54 -5.66 1.24 9.13
CA ALA A 54 -7.07 1.54 8.94
C ALA A 54 -7.95 0.27 9.02
N TYR A 55 -7.48 -0.87 8.50
CA TYR A 55 -8.18 -2.14 8.62
C TYR A 55 -8.22 -2.62 10.08
N ARG A 56 -7.08 -2.56 10.78
CA ARG A 56 -7.00 -2.90 12.21
C ARG A 56 -7.95 -2.06 13.07
N ASP A 57 -8.13 -0.79 12.72
CA ASP A 57 -9.06 0.13 13.39
C ASP A 57 -10.54 -0.06 12.96
N ASN A 58 -10.86 -1.08 12.16
CA ASN A 58 -12.18 -1.33 11.56
C ASN A 58 -12.72 -0.14 10.74
N ARG A 59 -11.84 0.73 10.21
CA ARG A 59 -12.23 1.90 9.39
C ARG A 59 -12.45 1.54 7.93
N ILE A 60 -11.86 0.45 7.47
CA ILE A 60 -12.00 -0.06 6.10
C ILE A 60 -12.19 -1.57 6.11
N THR A 61 -12.86 -2.08 5.09
CA THR A 61 -13.09 -3.51 4.84
C THR A 61 -11.91 -4.16 4.11
N LEU A 62 -11.88 -5.50 4.07
CA LEU A 62 -10.89 -6.27 3.31
C LEU A 62 -10.93 -5.89 1.81
N ARG A 63 -12.15 -5.68 1.29
CA ARG A 63 -12.38 -5.22 -0.09
C ARG A 63 -11.82 -3.83 -0.35
N GLU A 64 -12.01 -2.91 0.58
CA GLU A 64 -11.48 -1.55 0.46
C GLU A 64 -9.95 -1.54 0.56
N ALA A 65 -9.38 -2.36 1.44
CA ALA A 65 -7.94 -2.57 1.52
C ALA A 65 -7.37 -3.11 0.18
N ALA A 66 -8.01 -4.11 -0.42
CA ALA A 66 -7.61 -4.65 -1.73
C ALA A 66 -7.64 -3.57 -2.82
N LYS A 67 -8.68 -2.74 -2.82
CA LYS A 67 -8.80 -1.62 -3.75
C LYS A 67 -7.73 -0.55 -3.54
N LEU A 68 -7.46 -0.16 -2.28
CA LEU A 68 -6.49 0.88 -1.93
C LEU A 68 -5.04 0.44 -2.20
N LEU A 69 -4.75 -0.86 -2.02
CA LEU A 69 -3.44 -1.43 -2.34
C LEU A 69 -3.32 -1.89 -3.80
N SER A 70 -4.45 -1.91 -4.54
CA SER A 70 -4.52 -2.43 -5.91
C SER A 70 -4.00 -3.87 -6.03
N VAL A 71 -4.31 -4.70 -5.04
CA VAL A 71 -3.94 -6.12 -4.97
C VAL A 71 -5.19 -7.00 -4.85
N SER A 72 -5.02 -8.30 -5.03
CA SER A 72 -6.09 -9.29 -4.82
C SER A 72 -6.45 -9.44 -3.34
N TYR A 73 -7.61 -10.02 -3.05
CA TYR A 73 -8.02 -10.34 -1.68
C TYR A 73 -7.03 -11.25 -0.96
N LEU A 74 -6.49 -12.25 -1.68
CA LEU A 74 -5.51 -13.19 -1.13
C LEU A 74 -4.24 -12.46 -0.71
N GLU A 75 -3.73 -11.56 -1.55
CA GLU A 75 -2.56 -10.75 -1.21
C GLU A 75 -2.82 -9.84 0.00
N VAL A 76 -4.03 -9.29 0.16
CA VAL A 76 -4.37 -8.54 1.39
C VAL A 76 -4.37 -9.45 2.61
N GLN A 77 -4.89 -10.68 2.49
CA GLN A 77 -4.87 -11.65 3.58
C GLN A 77 -3.43 -12.00 3.99
N ASP A 78 -2.56 -12.23 3.01
CA ASP A 78 -1.13 -12.48 3.25
C ASP A 78 -0.47 -11.28 3.96
N ILE A 79 -0.75 -10.06 3.49
CA ILE A 79 -0.27 -8.81 4.10
C ILE A 79 -0.73 -8.67 5.56
N LEU A 80 -1.99 -8.98 5.85
CA LEU A 80 -2.54 -8.90 7.21
C LEU A 80 -1.94 -9.98 8.11
N ALA A 81 -1.74 -11.18 7.58
CA ALA A 81 -1.12 -12.30 8.30
C ALA A 81 0.35 -12.01 8.65
N GLU A 82 1.13 -11.43 7.73
CA GLU A 82 2.50 -10.96 7.97
C GLU A 82 2.57 -9.95 9.14
N GLU A 83 1.55 -9.09 9.25
CA GLU A 83 1.45 -8.05 10.28
C GLU A 83 0.75 -8.53 11.57
N GLY A 84 0.46 -9.84 11.67
CA GLY A 84 -0.17 -10.47 12.83
C GLY A 84 -1.60 -10.01 13.10
N ILE A 85 -2.30 -9.51 12.08
CA ILE A 85 -3.67 -9.05 12.21
C ILE A 85 -4.62 -10.21 11.92
N PRO A 86 -5.48 -10.60 12.87
CA PRO A 86 -6.47 -11.63 12.62
C PRO A 86 -7.41 -11.15 11.51
N ILE A 87 -7.57 -11.98 10.49
CA ILE A 87 -8.61 -11.82 9.48
C ILE A 87 -9.92 -12.11 10.22
N SER A 88 -10.58 -11.06 10.70
CA SER A 88 -11.91 -11.23 11.29
C SER A 88 -12.87 -11.64 10.17
N ASP A 89 -13.45 -12.83 10.31
CA ASP A 89 -14.59 -13.25 9.51
C ASP A 89 -15.72 -12.26 9.75
N LEU A 90 -15.97 -11.39 8.76
CA LEU A 90 -17.02 -10.36 8.78
C LEU A 90 -16.75 -9.24 9.80
N THR A 91 -16.19 -8.14 9.30
CA THR A 91 -16.48 -6.85 9.95
C THR A 91 -17.99 -6.61 9.91
N GLU A 92 -18.57 -5.96 10.94
CA GLU A 92 -20.03 -5.73 11.04
C GLU A 92 -20.64 -5.13 9.75
N GLY A 93 -19.86 -4.33 8.99
CA GLY A 93 -20.27 -3.78 7.70
C GLY A 93 -20.44 -4.80 6.55
N GLU A 94 -19.76 -5.95 6.59
CA GLU A 94 -19.94 -7.05 5.64
C GLU A 94 -21.23 -7.84 5.93
N ALA A 95 -21.64 -7.92 7.20
CA ALA A 95 -22.93 -8.49 7.58
C ALA A 95 -24.09 -7.62 7.04
N GLU A 96 -24.00 -6.30 7.18
CA GLU A 96 -25.02 -5.38 6.66
C GLU A 96 -25.14 -5.41 5.13
N SER A 97 -23.99 -5.51 4.44
CA SER A 97 -23.94 -5.54 2.97
C SER A 97 -24.49 -6.86 2.39
N ARG A 98 -24.35 -7.99 3.11
CA ARG A 98 -25.07 -9.24 2.78
C ARG A 98 -26.56 -9.14 3.08
N MET A 99 -26.95 -8.55 4.22
CA MET A 99 -28.37 -8.36 4.57
C MET A 99 -29.12 -7.49 3.54
N LYS A 100 -28.47 -6.46 2.97
CA LYS A 100 -29.08 -5.61 1.93
C LYS A 100 -29.21 -6.31 0.58
N LYS A 101 -28.30 -7.21 0.22
CA LYS A 101 -28.40 -8.00 -1.03
C LYS A 101 -29.52 -9.03 -1.00
N VAL A 102 -29.70 -9.72 0.13
CA VAL A 102 -30.77 -10.74 0.27
C VAL A 102 -32.16 -10.12 0.14
N LYS A 103 -32.38 -8.89 0.62
CA LYS A 103 -33.68 -8.21 0.52
C LYS A 103 -34.04 -7.72 -0.89
N LYS A 104 -33.07 -7.54 -1.79
CA LYS A 104 -33.31 -6.99 -3.13
C LYS A 104 -33.75 -8.06 -4.15
N ASP A 105 -33.49 -9.33 -3.87
CA ASP A 105 -33.81 -10.45 -4.76
C ASP A 105 -35.11 -11.18 -4.35
N THR A 106 -35.88 -10.66 -3.38
CA THR A 106 -37.14 -11.27 -2.90
C THR A 106 -38.38 -10.38 -3.11
N PHE A 107 -38.29 -9.32 -3.93
CA PHE A 107 -39.45 -8.51 -4.32
C PHE A 107 -39.43 -8.18 -5.81
#